data_AF-A0A2J7Q3P3-F1
#
_entry.id   AF-A0A2J7Q3P3-F1
#
_cell.length_a   1.000
_cell.length_b   1.000
_cell.length_c   1.000
_cell.angle_alpha   90.00
_cell.angle_beta   90.00
_cell.angle_gamma   90.00
#
_symmetry.space_group_name_H-M   'P 1'
#
loop_
_entity.id
_entity.type
_entity.pdbx_description
1 polymer ?
#
loop_
_entity_poly.entity_id
_entity_poly.type
_entity_poly.pdbx_seq_one_letter_code
_entity_poly.pdbx_strand_id
1 'polypeptide(L)'
;MFCCSYTVSVGVVDKLALYCGGVRDPIDGDPQAGQFLLSCLELLTTLAARSFCLSRCSGSVRRGGRNDDPTQLIGTLQMTELVGAVSMLYGMLLHQGAPPRGSASPPPALPSHTIAVTIATIRLLNRVAELDLLMFQSVLGAEGISLQFRHIASYLLWYCSYDKEKELLHEVVRVVGFFAVRNQENQNDQVKKDEVAGHVARIGEIKNAYRILVGKPEGTRRLGRPRRRWVDNIKMDLREIGWDGMNWIDLAQDKGQWGALVNTVMNLRVP
;
A
#
# COMPACT_ATOMS: atom_id res chain seq x y z
N MET A 1 -10.82 -23.56 13.07
CA MET A 1 -11.74 -22.59 13.70
C MET A 1 -11.29 -22.22 15.11
N PHE A 2 -11.14 -23.18 16.04
CA PHE A 2 -10.78 -22.92 17.45
C PHE A 2 -9.50 -22.12 17.67
N CYS A 3 -8.39 -22.44 16.98
CA CYS A 3 -7.13 -21.70 17.19
C CYS A 3 -7.26 -20.22 16.80
N CYS A 4 -7.87 -19.90 15.65
CA CYS A 4 -8.06 -18.50 15.21
C CYS A 4 -8.96 -17.73 16.18
N SER A 5 -10.11 -18.31 16.53
CA SER A 5 -11.04 -17.69 17.49
C SER A 5 -10.41 -17.52 18.87
N TYR A 6 -9.64 -18.50 19.35
CA TYR A 6 -8.92 -18.41 20.62
C TYR A 6 -7.85 -17.31 20.61
N THR A 7 -7.03 -17.24 19.56
CA THR A 7 -6.00 -16.19 19.40
C THR A 7 -6.61 -14.79 19.40
N VAL A 8 -7.74 -14.61 18.72
CA VAL A 8 -8.50 -13.35 18.74
C VAL A 8 -9.09 -13.09 20.13
N SER A 9 -9.77 -14.07 20.73
CA SER A 9 -10.48 -13.91 22.01
C SER A 9 -9.56 -13.62 23.20
N VAL A 10 -8.31 -14.13 23.17
CA VAL A 10 -7.31 -13.86 24.21
C VAL A 10 -6.58 -12.53 23.99
N GLY A 11 -6.94 -11.78 22.94
CA GLY A 11 -6.43 -10.43 22.65
C GLY A 11 -5.01 -10.42 22.10
N VAL A 12 -4.56 -11.51 21.44
CA VAL A 12 -3.22 -11.55 20.84
C VAL A 12 -3.14 -10.55 19.69
N VAL A 13 -4.16 -10.48 18.84
CA VAL A 13 -4.20 -9.55 17.70
C VAL A 13 -4.15 -8.09 18.17
N ASP A 14 -4.88 -7.76 19.23
CA ASP A 14 -4.90 -6.42 19.84
C ASP A 14 -3.52 -6.03 20.38
N LYS A 15 -2.83 -6.95 21.06
CA LYS A 15 -1.47 -6.70 21.56
C LYS A 15 -0.46 -6.51 20.42
N LEU A 16 -0.59 -7.28 19.34
CA LEU A 16 0.23 -7.09 18.14
C LEU A 16 -0.05 -5.73 17.49
N ALA A 17 -1.31 -5.28 17.48
CA ALA A 17 -1.69 -3.96 16.96
C ALA A 17 -1.01 -2.83 17.73
N LEU A 18 -0.93 -2.94 19.06
CA LEU A 18 -0.20 -1.98 19.88
C LEU A 18 1.29 -1.92 19.52
N TYR A 19 1.92 -3.08 19.28
CA TYR A 19 3.34 -3.11 18.93
C TYR A 19 3.57 -2.53 17.52
N CYS A 20 2.84 -3.00 16.52
CA CYS A 20 2.93 -2.49 15.15
C CYS A 20 2.63 -0.98 15.09
N GLY A 21 1.58 -0.50 15.77
CA GLY A 21 1.25 0.93 15.85
C GLY A 21 2.27 1.78 16.62
N GLY A 22 3.14 1.16 17.42
CA GLY A 22 4.23 1.81 18.12
C GLY A 22 5.46 2.10 17.25
N VAL A 23 5.62 1.39 16.13
CA VAL A 23 6.74 1.57 15.20
C VAL A 23 6.47 2.79 14.31
N ARG A 24 7.26 3.85 14.48
CA ARG A 24 7.12 5.12 13.74
C ARG A 24 8.37 5.55 12.98
N ASP A 25 9.47 4.83 13.16
CA ASP A 25 10.78 5.11 12.58
C ASP A 25 11.36 3.87 11.88
N PRO A 26 12.38 4.02 11.02
CA PRO A 26 13.04 2.90 10.37
C PRO A 26 13.65 1.93 11.39
N ILE A 27 13.46 0.65 11.13
CA ILE A 27 14.03 -0.45 11.94
C ILE A 27 15.40 -0.90 11.42
N ASP A 28 16.02 -0.11 10.54
CA ASP A 28 17.25 -0.48 9.83
C ASP A 28 18.40 -0.82 10.79
N GLY A 29 18.46 -0.15 11.94
CA GLY A 29 19.45 -0.38 12.99
C GLY A 29 19.10 -1.48 14.00
N ASP A 30 17.91 -2.08 13.91
CA ASP A 30 17.42 -3.10 14.85
C ASP A 30 16.87 -4.35 14.13
N PRO A 31 17.77 -5.29 13.74
CA PRO A 31 17.36 -6.54 13.10
C PRO A 31 16.49 -7.43 14.00
N GLN A 32 16.58 -7.29 15.34
CA GLN A 32 15.78 -8.10 16.25
C GLN A 32 14.32 -7.65 16.25
N ALA A 33 14.09 -6.32 16.27
CA ALA A 33 12.76 -5.77 16.05
C ALA A 33 12.20 -6.19 14.68
N GLY A 34 13.04 -6.18 13.63
CA GLY A 34 12.66 -6.68 12.31
C GLY A 34 12.22 -8.15 12.31
N GLN A 35 12.98 -9.04 12.95
CA GLN A 35 12.63 -10.45 13.03
C GLN A 35 11.34 -10.69 13.83
N PHE A 36 11.14 -9.94 14.91
CA PHE A 36 9.91 -10.01 15.71
C PHE A 36 8.70 -9.55 14.88
N LEU A 37 8.79 -8.40 14.21
CA LEU A 37 7.74 -7.89 13.33
C LEU A 37 7.41 -8.86 12.21
N LEU A 38 8.42 -9.44 11.56
CA LEU A 38 8.23 -10.45 10.52
C LEU A 38 7.43 -11.64 11.05
N SER A 39 7.79 -12.18 12.22
CA SER A 39 7.08 -13.30 12.85
C SER A 39 5.63 -12.94 13.20
N CYS A 40 5.39 -11.71 13.66
CA CYS A 40 4.04 -11.22 13.95
C CYS A 40 3.18 -11.12 12.69
N LEU A 41 3.74 -10.56 11.62
CA LEU A 41 3.06 -10.40 10.33
C LEU A 41 2.76 -11.75 9.67
N GLU A 42 3.68 -12.71 9.75
CA GLU A 42 3.46 -14.08 9.28
C GLU A 42 2.34 -14.77 10.05
N LEU A 43 2.31 -14.64 11.39
CA LEU A 43 1.22 -15.15 12.21
C LEU A 43 -0.12 -14.55 11.76
N LEU A 44 -0.22 -13.23 11.65
CA LEU A 44 -1.46 -12.54 11.22
C LEU A 44 -1.89 -12.98 9.81
N THR A 45 -0.93 -13.13 8.90
CA THR A 45 -1.16 -13.59 7.53
C THR A 45 -1.73 -15.02 7.53
N THR A 46 -1.19 -15.91 8.35
CA THR A 46 -1.69 -17.28 8.49
C THR A 46 -3.08 -17.33 9.13
N LEU A 47 -3.37 -16.46 10.10
CA LEU A 47 -4.70 -16.33 10.70
C LEU A 47 -5.74 -15.89 9.66
N ALA A 48 -5.44 -14.85 8.87
CA ALA A 48 -6.30 -14.38 7.81
C ALA A 48 -6.53 -15.45 6.73
N ALA A 49 -5.48 -16.13 6.27
CA ALA A 49 -5.57 -17.21 5.29
C ALA A 49 -6.40 -18.39 5.82
N ARG A 50 -6.22 -18.78 7.08
CA ARG A 50 -7.02 -19.85 7.68
C ARG A 50 -8.48 -19.44 7.86
N SER A 51 -8.75 -18.20 8.27
CA SER A 51 -10.12 -17.68 8.36
C SER A 51 -10.82 -17.75 7.00
N PHE A 52 -10.15 -17.31 5.92
CA PHE A 52 -10.68 -17.40 4.56
C PHE A 52 -11.01 -18.84 4.15
N CYS A 53 -10.09 -19.78 4.39
CA CYS A 53 -10.32 -21.20 4.10
C CYS A 53 -11.51 -21.77 4.90
N LEU A 54 -11.66 -21.40 6.17
CA LEU A 54 -12.78 -21.85 7.01
C LEU A 54 -14.12 -21.31 6.50
N SER A 55 -14.16 -20.05 6.07
CA SER A 55 -15.36 -19.45 5.47
C SER A 55 -15.79 -20.17 4.19
N ARG A 56 -14.83 -20.64 3.38
CA ARG A 56 -15.12 -21.42 2.16
C ARG A 56 -15.52 -22.87 2.43
N CYS A 57 -14.87 -23.53 3.39
CA CYS A 57 -15.16 -24.93 3.72
C CYS A 57 -16.49 -25.10 4.47
N SER A 58 -16.94 -24.08 5.21
CA SER A 58 -18.16 -24.19 6.02
C SER A 58 -19.44 -24.19 5.20
N GLY A 59 -19.37 -24.00 3.87
CA GLY A 59 -20.50 -24.21 2.95
C GLY A 59 -21.81 -23.53 3.37
N SER A 60 -21.74 -22.46 4.16
CA SER A 60 -22.93 -21.84 4.74
C SER A 60 -23.72 -21.24 3.58
N VAL A 61 -24.79 -21.93 3.20
CA VAL A 61 -25.94 -21.32 2.55
C VAL A 61 -26.18 -20.02 3.29
N ARG A 62 -25.97 -18.88 2.61
CA ARG A 62 -26.22 -17.53 3.12
C ARG A 62 -27.64 -17.48 3.71
N ARG A 63 -27.79 -17.84 4.98
CA ARG A 63 -29.06 -17.83 5.68
C ARG A 63 -29.19 -16.45 6.30
N GLY A 64 -29.57 -15.49 5.47
CA GLY A 64 -30.00 -14.15 5.89
C GLY A 64 -28.89 -13.25 6.41
N GLY A 65 -28.39 -12.36 5.55
CA GLY A 65 -28.02 -10.98 5.87
C GLY A 65 -26.88 -10.68 6.86
N ARG A 66 -26.33 -11.64 7.60
CA ARG A 66 -25.20 -11.43 8.50
C ARG A 66 -23.95 -12.10 7.96
N ASN A 67 -22.89 -11.31 7.79
CA ASN A 67 -21.53 -11.81 7.59
C ASN A 67 -21.16 -12.59 8.86
N ASP A 68 -21.33 -13.91 8.84
CA ASP A 68 -20.89 -14.75 9.94
C ASP A 68 -19.35 -14.75 9.92
N ASP A 69 -18.73 -13.98 10.81
CA ASP A 69 -17.30 -14.07 11.14
C ASP A 69 -17.14 -14.98 12.37
N PRO A 70 -17.04 -16.31 12.18
CA PRO A 70 -16.96 -17.26 13.30
C PRO A 70 -15.66 -17.09 14.11
N THR A 71 -14.67 -16.39 13.56
CA THR A 71 -13.38 -16.16 14.22
C THR A 71 -13.29 -14.81 14.93
N GLN A 72 -14.23 -13.91 14.67
CA GLN A 72 -14.20 -12.48 15.05
C GLN A 72 -12.96 -11.73 14.52
N LEU A 73 -12.20 -12.33 13.61
CA LEU A 73 -10.95 -11.76 13.09
C LEU A 73 -11.20 -10.52 12.22
N ILE A 74 -12.24 -10.52 11.39
CA ILE A 74 -12.57 -9.38 10.52
C ILE A 74 -12.91 -8.17 11.39
N GLY A 75 -13.73 -8.37 12.41
CA GLY A 75 -14.09 -7.33 13.38
C GLY A 75 -12.86 -6.77 14.10
N THR A 76 -11.99 -7.64 14.63
CA THR A 76 -10.75 -7.21 15.29
C THR A 76 -9.80 -6.47 14.35
N LEU A 77 -9.63 -6.95 13.11
CA LEU A 77 -8.81 -6.28 12.10
C LEU A 77 -9.37 -4.89 11.76
N GLN A 78 -10.69 -4.74 11.67
CA GLN A 78 -11.32 -3.45 11.43
C GLN A 78 -11.10 -2.48 12.59
N MET A 79 -11.31 -2.92 13.83
CA MET A 79 -11.14 -2.09 15.04
C MET A 79 -9.69 -1.67 15.29
N THR A 80 -8.74 -2.48 14.82
CA THR A 80 -7.30 -2.22 14.98
C THR A 80 -6.67 -1.54 13.77
N GLU A 81 -7.47 -1.05 12.82
CA GLU A 81 -7.00 -0.43 11.56
C GLU A 81 -5.98 -1.32 10.83
N LEU A 82 -6.33 -2.60 10.70
CA LEU A 82 -5.47 -3.66 10.18
C LEU A 82 -4.18 -3.82 10.97
N VAL A 83 -4.29 -3.87 12.30
CA VAL A 83 -3.16 -4.05 13.22
C VAL A 83 -2.15 -2.88 13.09
N GLY A 84 -2.59 -1.71 12.63
CA GLY A 84 -1.72 -0.57 12.34
C GLY A 84 -0.67 -0.83 11.25
N ALA A 85 -0.85 -1.86 10.42
CA ALA A 85 0.15 -2.32 9.45
C ALA A 85 0.55 -1.24 8.43
N VAL A 86 -0.41 -0.41 7.97
CA VAL A 86 -0.13 0.70 7.04
C VAL A 86 0.69 1.79 7.74
N SER A 87 0.30 2.18 8.95
CA SER A 87 0.99 3.20 9.74
C SER A 87 2.41 2.81 10.11
N MET A 88 2.60 1.56 10.52
CA MET A 88 3.91 0.97 10.75
C MET A 88 4.79 1.06 9.50
N LEU A 89 4.27 0.59 8.36
CA LEU A 89 5.03 0.57 7.13
C LEU A 89 5.35 1.99 6.62
N TYR A 90 4.45 2.94 6.82
CA TYR A 90 4.67 4.34 6.52
C TYR A 90 5.79 4.93 7.37
N GLY A 91 5.78 4.69 8.69
CA GLY A 91 6.86 5.11 9.59
C GLY A 91 8.20 4.46 9.23
N MET A 92 8.21 3.16 8.94
CA MET A 92 9.43 2.46 8.56
C MET A 92 10.08 2.98 7.29
N LEU A 93 9.28 3.28 6.25
CA LEU A 93 9.80 3.60 4.92
C LEU A 93 9.88 5.10 4.62
N LEU A 94 8.99 5.89 5.22
CA LEU A 94 8.71 7.28 4.81
C LEU A 94 8.64 8.25 6.00
N HIS A 95 9.30 7.95 7.13
CA HIS A 95 9.29 8.83 8.31
C HIS A 95 9.75 10.29 8.03
N GLN A 96 10.69 10.48 7.09
CA GLN A 96 11.15 11.81 6.66
C GLN A 96 10.35 12.38 5.47
N GLY A 97 9.28 11.71 5.06
CA GLY A 97 8.55 11.98 3.84
C GLY A 97 9.14 11.26 2.63
N ALA A 98 8.40 11.29 1.51
CA ALA A 98 8.82 10.61 0.29
C ALA A 98 10.06 11.28 -0.33
N PRO A 99 11.11 10.50 -0.70
CA PRO A 99 12.27 11.03 -1.40
C PRO A 99 11.86 11.76 -2.69
N PRO A 100 12.60 12.81 -3.11
CA PRO A 100 12.37 13.46 -4.39
C PRO A 100 12.51 12.44 -5.52
N ARG A 101 11.45 12.27 -6.33
CA ARG A 101 11.49 11.40 -7.51
C ARG A 101 12.19 12.13 -8.65
N GLY A 102 13.31 11.59 -9.11
CA GLY A 102 13.99 12.04 -10.33
C GLY A 102 14.71 10.87 -10.98
N SER A 103 14.74 10.85 -12.31
CA SER A 103 15.45 9.83 -13.11
C SER A 103 16.95 9.73 -12.80
N ALA A 104 17.52 10.74 -12.12
CA ALA A 104 18.93 10.85 -11.77
C ALA A 104 19.28 10.43 -10.32
N SER A 105 18.30 10.09 -9.47
CA SER A 105 18.55 9.69 -8.07
C SER A 105 17.87 8.35 -7.77
N PRO A 106 18.63 7.25 -7.63
CA PRO A 106 18.03 5.96 -7.25
C PRO A 106 17.46 6.01 -5.82
N PRO A 107 16.48 5.14 -5.50
CA PRO A 107 15.99 4.97 -4.13
C PRO A 107 17.12 4.56 -3.18
N PRO A 108 17.07 4.97 -1.89
CA PRO A 108 17.96 4.44 -0.87
C PRO A 108 17.83 2.92 -0.79
N ALA A 109 18.96 2.22 -0.71
CA ALA A 109 18.95 0.77 -0.52
C ALA A 109 18.35 0.42 0.84
N LEU A 110 17.38 -0.50 0.84
CA LEU A 110 16.75 -0.97 2.07
C LEU A 110 17.50 -2.20 2.61
N PRO A 111 17.71 -2.30 3.94
CA PRO A 111 18.22 -3.53 4.54
C PRO A 111 17.32 -4.74 4.28
N SER A 112 17.90 -5.94 4.23
CA SER A 112 17.17 -7.17 3.91
C SER A 112 16.02 -7.47 4.88
N HIS A 113 16.19 -7.19 6.17
CA HIS A 113 15.12 -7.36 7.16
C HIS A 113 13.99 -6.35 6.97
N THR A 114 14.30 -5.10 6.59
CA THR A 114 13.31 -4.07 6.25
C THR A 114 12.50 -4.47 5.01
N ILE A 115 13.15 -5.04 3.99
CA ILE A 115 12.47 -5.59 2.81
C ILE A 115 11.58 -6.77 3.20
N ALA A 116 12.06 -7.70 4.04
CA ALA A 116 11.28 -8.85 4.49
C ALA A 116 10.01 -8.42 5.25
N VAL A 117 10.11 -7.47 6.18
CA VAL A 117 8.96 -6.91 6.91
C VAL A 117 8.01 -6.17 5.96
N THR A 118 8.55 -5.44 4.97
CA THR A 118 7.75 -4.78 3.94
C THR A 118 6.92 -5.80 3.15
N ILE A 119 7.58 -6.85 2.62
CA ILE A 119 6.92 -7.92 1.87
C ILE A 119 5.86 -8.61 2.73
N ALA A 120 6.19 -8.97 3.98
CA ALA A 120 5.25 -9.60 4.91
C ALA A 120 4.04 -8.70 5.23
N THR A 121 4.25 -7.38 5.33
CA THR A 121 3.18 -6.41 5.55
C THR A 121 2.24 -6.33 4.35
N ILE A 122 2.77 -6.19 3.14
CA ILE A 122 1.95 -6.15 1.93
C ILE A 122 1.21 -7.48 1.71
N ARG A 123 1.85 -8.61 2.04
CA ARG A 123 1.21 -9.94 2.02
C ARG A 123 0.04 -10.05 2.98
N LEU A 124 0.20 -9.56 4.21
CA LEU A 124 -0.88 -9.50 5.18
C LEU A 124 -2.06 -8.71 4.59
N LEU A 125 -1.81 -7.52 4.04
CA LEU A 125 -2.84 -6.68 3.42
C LEU A 125 -3.55 -7.41 2.25
N ASN A 126 -2.79 -8.09 1.39
CA ASN A 126 -3.36 -8.92 0.31
C ASN A 126 -4.25 -10.05 0.87
N ARG A 127 -3.86 -10.71 1.97
CA ARG A 127 -4.69 -11.74 2.62
C ARG A 127 -5.94 -11.17 3.27
N VAL A 128 -5.86 -9.99 3.86
CA VAL A 128 -7.03 -9.30 4.41
C VAL A 128 -8.01 -8.94 3.30
N ALA A 129 -7.52 -8.44 2.16
CA ALA A 129 -8.36 -8.14 1.00
C ALA A 129 -9.04 -9.39 0.41
N GLU A 130 -8.37 -10.55 0.42
CA GLU A 130 -8.97 -11.84 0.04
C GLU A 130 -10.03 -12.30 1.06
N LEU A 131 -9.83 -12.01 2.35
CA LEU A 131 -10.75 -12.38 3.42
C LEU A 131 -12.04 -11.56 3.38
N ASP A 132 -11.93 -10.24 3.31
CA ASP A 132 -13.08 -9.32 3.18
C ASP A 132 -12.64 -8.04 2.44
N LEU A 133 -12.95 -7.98 1.15
CA LEU A 133 -12.57 -6.86 0.29
C LEU A 133 -13.22 -5.53 0.70
N LEU A 134 -14.47 -5.57 1.17
CA LEU A 134 -15.21 -4.35 1.51
C LEU A 134 -14.67 -3.73 2.80
N MET A 135 -14.43 -4.55 3.82
CA MET A 135 -13.77 -4.12 5.05
C MET A 135 -12.38 -3.57 4.76
N PHE A 136 -11.58 -4.30 3.97
CA PHE A 136 -10.25 -3.86 3.54
C PHE A 136 -10.28 -2.48 2.86
N GLN A 137 -11.13 -2.31 1.85
CA GLN A 137 -11.27 -1.04 1.12
C GLN A 137 -11.79 0.08 2.01
N SER A 138 -12.69 -0.21 2.95
CA SER A 138 -13.21 0.77 3.91
C SER A 138 -12.12 1.27 4.86
N VAL A 139 -11.28 0.38 5.41
CA VAL A 139 -10.22 0.78 6.35
C VAL A 139 -9.10 1.53 5.62
N LEU A 140 -8.62 1.02 4.48
CA LEU A 140 -7.59 1.72 3.69
C LEU A 140 -8.13 3.00 3.03
N GLY A 141 -9.44 3.12 2.83
CA GLY A 141 -10.09 4.30 2.27
C GLY A 141 -10.23 5.44 3.29
N ALA A 142 -10.07 5.16 4.59
CA ALA A 142 -10.21 6.17 5.63
C ALA A 142 -9.17 7.30 5.48
N GLU A 143 -9.59 8.53 5.77
CA GLU A 143 -8.72 9.71 5.71
C GLU A 143 -7.45 9.50 6.57
N GLY A 144 -6.30 9.93 6.07
CA GLY A 144 -5.00 9.67 6.71
C GLY A 144 -4.38 8.33 6.30
N ILE A 145 -5.04 7.20 6.60
CA ILE A 145 -4.57 5.85 6.21
C ILE A 145 -4.44 5.76 4.69
N SER A 146 -5.45 6.27 3.98
CA SER A 146 -5.48 6.25 2.52
C SER A 146 -4.35 7.08 1.89
N LEU A 147 -3.92 8.16 2.55
CA LEU A 147 -2.80 8.96 2.07
C LEU A 147 -1.47 8.21 2.26
N GLN A 148 -1.27 7.62 3.44
CA GLN A 148 -0.09 6.82 3.75
C GLN A 148 0.03 5.63 2.81
N PHE A 149 -1.05 4.88 2.60
CA PHE A 149 -1.08 3.75 1.67
C PHE A 149 -0.69 4.15 0.26
N ARG A 150 -1.21 5.28 -0.25
CA ARG A 150 -0.85 5.77 -1.59
C ARG A 150 0.61 6.19 -1.69
N HIS A 151 1.16 6.83 -0.66
CA HIS A 151 2.59 7.16 -0.61
C HIS A 151 3.47 5.91 -0.57
N ILE A 152 3.12 4.90 0.24
CA ILE A 152 3.80 3.60 0.29
C ILE A 152 3.75 2.93 -1.08
N ALA A 153 2.56 2.76 -1.66
CA ALA A 153 2.36 2.09 -2.94
C ALA A 153 3.17 2.76 -4.04
N SER A 154 3.09 4.09 -4.14
CA SER A 154 3.89 4.83 -5.12
C SER A 154 5.38 4.65 -4.83
N TYR A 155 5.85 4.73 -3.58
CA TYR A 155 7.28 4.56 -3.24
C TYR A 155 7.78 3.17 -3.61
N LEU A 156 7.04 2.12 -3.26
CA LEU A 156 7.43 0.74 -3.53
C LEU A 156 7.45 0.41 -5.02
N LEU A 157 6.50 0.94 -5.82
CA LEU A 157 6.55 0.81 -7.27
C LEU A 157 7.78 1.48 -7.86
N TRP A 158 8.13 2.66 -7.36
CA TRP A 158 9.37 3.34 -7.75
C TRP A 158 10.60 2.55 -7.31
N TYR A 159 10.64 2.02 -6.08
CA TYR A 159 11.71 1.16 -5.57
C TYR A 159 11.93 -0.06 -6.48
N CYS A 160 10.87 -0.81 -6.77
CA CYS A 160 10.89 -1.99 -7.64
C CYS A 160 11.16 -1.68 -9.13
N SER A 161 11.17 -0.40 -9.54
CA SER A 161 11.59 -0.03 -10.90
C SER A 161 13.12 -0.07 -11.07
N TYR A 162 13.87 0.18 -9.99
CA TYR A 162 15.33 0.15 -9.95
C TYR A 162 15.88 -1.19 -9.46
N ASP A 163 15.22 -1.80 -8.47
CA ASP A 163 15.65 -3.05 -7.85
C ASP A 163 14.92 -4.27 -8.44
N LYS A 164 15.58 -5.44 -8.47
CA LYS A 164 15.03 -6.68 -9.05
C LYS A 164 14.19 -7.48 -8.06
N GLU A 165 13.64 -6.86 -7.02
CA GLU A 165 12.76 -7.49 -6.03
C GLU A 165 11.37 -7.80 -6.62
N LYS A 166 11.33 -8.90 -7.40
CA LYS A 166 10.13 -9.36 -8.13
C LYS A 166 8.98 -9.70 -7.21
N GLU A 167 9.30 -10.29 -6.06
CA GLU A 167 8.32 -10.69 -5.05
C GLU A 167 7.60 -9.47 -4.47
N LEU A 168 8.36 -8.44 -4.11
CA LEU A 168 7.80 -7.19 -3.60
C LEU A 168 6.92 -6.49 -4.64
N LEU A 169 7.38 -6.38 -5.89
CA LEU A 169 6.60 -5.77 -6.96
C LEU A 169 5.24 -6.47 -7.11
N HIS A 170 5.24 -7.81 -7.14
CA HIS A 170 4.03 -8.61 -7.28
C HIS A 170 3.02 -8.33 -6.17
N GLU A 171 3.47 -8.32 -4.91
CA GLU A 171 2.59 -8.06 -3.77
C GLU A 171 2.03 -6.64 -3.81
N VAL A 172 2.86 -5.66 -4.21
CA VAL A 172 2.46 -4.23 -4.29
C VAL A 172 1.41 -4.00 -5.36
N VAL A 173 1.59 -4.51 -6.58
CA VAL A 173 0.58 -4.30 -7.63
C VAL A 173 -0.74 -4.97 -7.24
N ARG A 174 -0.68 -6.14 -6.59
CA ARG A 174 -1.88 -6.84 -6.13
C ARG A 174 -2.65 -6.06 -5.07
N VAL A 175 -1.97 -5.51 -4.06
CA VAL A 175 -2.65 -4.77 -2.98
C VAL A 175 -3.26 -3.47 -3.50
N VAL A 176 -2.57 -2.80 -4.43
CA VAL A 176 -3.07 -1.60 -5.12
C VAL A 176 -4.29 -1.94 -5.97
N GLY A 177 -4.28 -3.08 -6.66
CA GLY A 177 -5.43 -3.58 -7.42
C GLY A 177 -6.64 -3.83 -6.52
N PHE A 178 -6.46 -4.53 -5.40
CA PHE A 178 -7.54 -4.73 -4.42
C PHE A 178 -8.08 -3.43 -3.84
N PHE A 179 -7.22 -2.45 -3.58
CA PHE A 179 -7.64 -1.15 -3.08
C PHE A 179 -8.54 -0.40 -4.08
N ALA A 180 -8.24 -0.48 -5.38
CA ALA A 180 -8.93 0.28 -6.43
C ALA A 180 -10.10 -0.46 -7.09
N VAL A 181 -10.11 -1.80 -7.11
CA VAL A 181 -11.05 -2.58 -7.91
C VAL A 181 -12.50 -2.31 -7.51
N ARG A 182 -13.30 -1.88 -8.51
CA ARG A 182 -14.72 -1.53 -8.36
C ARG A 182 -15.03 -0.50 -7.25
N ASN A 183 -14.04 0.30 -6.85
CA ASN A 183 -14.21 1.34 -5.83
C ASN A 183 -13.85 2.72 -6.37
N GLN A 184 -14.86 3.50 -6.76
CA GLN A 184 -14.68 4.77 -7.45
C GLN A 184 -14.06 5.86 -6.56
N GLU A 185 -14.34 5.82 -5.26
CA GLU A 185 -13.78 6.73 -4.26
C GLU A 185 -12.27 6.54 -4.16
N ASN A 186 -11.83 5.30 -3.93
CA ASN A 186 -10.42 4.95 -3.86
C ASN A 186 -9.66 5.25 -5.17
N GLN A 187 -10.33 5.14 -6.32
CA GLN A 187 -9.75 5.45 -7.64
C GLN A 187 -9.61 6.95 -7.94
N ASN A 188 -10.59 7.76 -7.54
CA ASN A 188 -10.67 9.17 -7.91
C ASN A 188 -9.95 10.10 -6.97
N ASP A 189 -9.52 9.59 -5.82
CA ASP A 189 -8.84 10.36 -4.82
C ASP A 189 -7.56 10.99 -5.38
N GLN A 190 -7.52 12.31 -5.31
CA GLN A 190 -6.47 13.11 -5.90
C GLN A 190 -5.31 13.18 -4.92
N VAL A 191 -4.25 12.41 -5.17
CA VAL A 191 -2.97 12.66 -4.48
C VAL A 191 -2.48 14.05 -4.88
N LYS A 192 -2.42 14.96 -3.91
CA LYS A 192 -1.82 16.28 -4.06
C LYS A 192 -0.34 16.09 -4.41
N LYS A 193 0.01 16.19 -5.69
CA LYS A 193 1.39 16.13 -6.18
C LYS A 193 2.22 17.38 -5.83
N ASP A 194 1.70 18.26 -4.96
CA ASP A 194 2.08 19.67 -4.93
C ASP A 194 2.76 20.13 -3.64
N GLU A 195 3.00 19.27 -2.64
CA GLU A 195 3.65 19.74 -1.40
C GLU A 195 5.19 19.83 -1.52
N VAL A 196 5.82 18.93 -2.28
CA VAL A 196 7.27 18.97 -2.53
C VAL A 196 7.63 20.05 -3.56
N ALA A 197 6.79 20.24 -4.58
CA ALA A 197 6.98 21.29 -5.59
C ALA A 197 6.58 22.70 -5.08
N GLY A 198 5.59 22.79 -4.20
CA GLY A 198 5.14 24.04 -3.59
C GLY A 198 6.16 24.65 -2.62
N HIS A 199 6.94 23.83 -1.92
CA HIS A 199 8.00 24.31 -1.04
C HIS A 199 9.19 24.89 -1.83
N VAL A 200 9.54 24.27 -2.97
CA VAL A 200 10.55 24.79 -3.91
C VAL A 200 10.04 26.03 -4.64
N ALA A 201 8.74 26.13 -4.93
CA ALA A 201 8.13 27.31 -5.55
C ALA A 201 8.11 28.55 -4.62
N ARG A 202 8.02 28.37 -3.30
CA ARG A 202 8.09 29.48 -2.32
C ARG A 202 9.47 30.16 -2.26
N ILE A 203 10.55 29.44 -2.59
CA ILE A 203 11.87 30.05 -2.79
C ILE A 203 11.87 30.99 -4.02
N GLY A 204 10.95 30.78 -4.97
CA GLY A 204 10.72 31.66 -6.12
C GLY A 204 9.91 32.92 -5.82
N GLU A 205 9.15 32.97 -4.71
CA GLU A 205 8.33 34.15 -4.36
C GLU A 205 9.19 35.36 -3.98
N ILE A 206 10.37 35.14 -3.39
CA ILE A 206 11.34 36.21 -3.10
C ILE A 206 11.87 36.83 -4.42
N LYS A 207 12.05 36.02 -5.47
CA LYS A 207 12.44 36.49 -6.81
C LYS A 207 11.28 37.16 -7.57
N ASN A 208 10.04 36.78 -7.30
CA ASN A 208 8.85 37.41 -7.89
C ASN A 208 8.49 38.75 -7.25
N ALA A 209 8.71 38.93 -5.95
CA ALA A 209 8.57 40.23 -5.28
C ALA A 209 9.46 41.29 -5.95
N TYR A 210 10.68 40.90 -6.34
CA TYR A 210 11.61 41.74 -7.10
C TYR A 210 11.10 42.08 -8.51
N ARG A 211 10.38 41.18 -9.19
CA ARG A 211 9.77 41.43 -10.52
C ARG A 211 8.52 42.32 -10.47
N ILE A 212 7.78 42.30 -9.36
CA ILE A 212 6.62 43.19 -9.15
C ILE A 212 7.10 44.63 -8.92
N LEU A 213 8.23 44.81 -8.24
CA LEU A 213 8.87 46.12 -8.00
C LEU A 213 9.47 46.75 -9.27
N VAL A 214 9.92 45.97 -10.26
CA VAL A 214 10.69 46.47 -11.42
C VAL A 214 9.89 46.57 -12.74
N GLY A 215 8.59 46.29 -12.73
CA GLY A 215 7.66 46.77 -13.77
C GLY A 215 7.71 46.07 -15.13
N LYS A 216 6.71 45.19 -15.36
CA LYS A 216 5.92 44.98 -16.60
C LYS A 216 5.19 43.63 -16.52
N PRO A 217 3.84 43.59 -16.43
CA PRO A 217 3.11 42.33 -16.40
C PRO A 217 2.72 41.91 -17.82
N GLU A 218 3.61 41.22 -18.52
CA GLU A 218 3.20 40.35 -19.63
C GLU A 218 3.10 38.91 -19.09
N GLY A 219 1.88 38.37 -19.06
CA GLY A 219 1.67 37.02 -18.54
C GLY A 219 0.22 36.56 -18.70
N THR A 220 -0.04 35.82 -19.78
CA THR A 220 -1.18 34.92 -19.86
C THR A 220 -1.21 34.01 -18.63
N ARG A 221 -2.31 34.04 -17.86
CA ARG A 221 -2.58 33.08 -16.79
C ARG A 221 -2.41 31.66 -17.34
N ARG A 222 -1.44 30.91 -16.82
CA ARG A 222 -1.37 29.46 -17.07
C ARG A 222 -2.57 28.83 -16.34
N LEU A 223 -3.59 28.43 -17.09
CA LEU A 223 -4.64 27.55 -16.60
C LEU A 223 -3.99 26.33 -15.93
N GLY A 224 -4.43 26.03 -14.70
CA GLY A 224 -3.89 24.95 -13.89
C GLY A 224 -3.93 23.62 -14.65
N ARG A 225 -2.82 22.88 -14.60
CA ARG A 225 -2.70 21.54 -15.20
C ARG A 225 -3.81 20.64 -14.62
N PRO A 226 -4.55 19.87 -15.43
CA PRO A 226 -5.56 18.96 -14.93
C PRO A 226 -4.96 18.03 -13.86
N ARG A 227 -5.58 17.99 -12.68
CA ARG A 227 -5.18 17.08 -11.61
C ARG A 227 -5.38 15.64 -12.09
N ARG A 228 -4.29 14.91 -12.26
CA ARG A 228 -4.32 13.49 -12.66
C ARG A 228 -4.81 12.64 -11.49
N ARG A 229 -5.63 11.62 -11.75
CA ARG A 229 -6.07 10.68 -10.72
C ARG A 229 -4.86 9.89 -10.24
N TRP A 230 -4.87 9.45 -8.99
CA TRP A 230 -3.76 8.65 -8.47
C TRP A 230 -3.57 7.34 -9.26
N VAL A 231 -4.67 6.69 -9.65
CA VAL A 231 -4.64 5.50 -10.51
C VAL A 231 -3.95 5.76 -11.85
N ASP A 232 -4.08 6.96 -12.43
CA ASP A 232 -3.39 7.33 -13.66
C ASP A 232 -1.87 7.43 -13.45
N ASN A 233 -1.43 7.86 -12.26
CA ASN A 233 -0.01 7.86 -11.90
C ASN A 233 0.51 6.44 -11.74
N ILE A 234 -0.24 5.56 -11.06
CA ILE A 234 0.12 4.14 -10.94
C ILE A 234 0.21 3.48 -12.32
N LYS A 235 -0.74 3.76 -13.20
CA LYS A 235 -0.71 3.26 -14.59
C LYS A 235 0.54 3.73 -15.34
N MET A 236 0.99 4.96 -15.08
CA MET A 236 2.23 5.49 -15.66
C MET A 236 3.47 4.79 -15.07
N ASP A 237 3.54 4.62 -13.75
CA ASP A 237 4.63 3.92 -13.08
C ASP A 237 4.74 2.46 -13.57
N LEU A 238 3.60 1.77 -13.75
CA LEU A 238 3.56 0.41 -14.31
C LEU A 238 4.04 0.34 -15.76
N ARG A 239 3.74 1.35 -16.58
CA ARG A 239 4.25 1.44 -17.96
C ARG A 239 5.77 1.53 -18.00
N GLU A 240 6.37 2.33 -17.12
CA GLU A 240 7.83 2.44 -17.00
C GLU A 240 8.48 1.10 -16.59
N ILE A 241 7.75 0.29 -15.81
CA ILE A 241 8.18 -1.06 -15.40
C ILE A 241 8.01 -2.09 -16.54
N GLY A 242 7.33 -1.74 -17.64
CA GLY A 242 7.05 -2.63 -18.77
C GLY A 242 5.73 -3.38 -18.68
N TRP A 243 4.81 -2.92 -17.83
CA TRP A 243 3.47 -3.48 -17.64
C TRP A 243 2.40 -2.72 -18.44
N ASP A 244 2.73 -2.24 -19.64
CA ASP A 244 1.79 -1.47 -20.48
C ASP A 244 0.64 -2.33 -21.04
N GLY A 245 -0.52 -1.72 -21.25
CA GLY A 245 -1.69 -2.36 -21.85
C GLY A 245 -2.47 -3.31 -20.94
N MET A 246 -2.01 -3.57 -19.71
CA MET A 246 -2.66 -4.52 -18.80
C MET A 246 -3.78 -3.90 -17.96
N ASN A 247 -4.90 -4.63 -17.84
CA ASN A 247 -5.97 -4.31 -16.90
C ASN A 247 -5.65 -4.84 -15.50
N TRP A 248 -4.60 -4.30 -14.89
CA TRP A 248 -4.04 -4.75 -13.62
C TRP A 248 -5.02 -4.63 -12.43
N ILE A 249 -6.00 -3.73 -12.50
CA ILE A 249 -7.02 -3.54 -11.46
C ILE A 249 -7.94 -4.75 -11.40
N ASP A 250 -8.49 -5.17 -12.54
CA ASP A 250 -9.41 -6.31 -12.60
C ASP A 250 -8.68 -7.64 -12.44
N LEU A 251 -7.42 -7.72 -12.92
CA LEU A 251 -6.57 -8.91 -12.76
C LEU A 251 -6.25 -9.23 -11.30
N ALA A 252 -6.25 -8.25 -10.38
CA ALA A 252 -5.98 -8.51 -8.96
C ALA A 252 -6.99 -9.45 -8.31
N GLN A 253 -8.23 -9.52 -8.83
CA GLN A 253 -9.27 -10.44 -8.33
C GLN A 253 -9.10 -11.88 -8.85
N ASP A 254 -8.58 -12.06 -10.06
CA ASP A 254 -8.36 -13.40 -10.62
C ASP A 254 -6.96 -13.91 -10.27
N LYS A 255 -6.87 -14.67 -9.16
CA LYS A 255 -5.61 -15.27 -8.69
C LYS A 255 -4.92 -16.15 -9.74
N GLY A 256 -5.68 -16.84 -10.59
CA GLY A 256 -5.15 -17.76 -11.60
C GLY A 256 -4.53 -17.01 -12.77
N GLN A 257 -5.28 -16.03 -13.32
CA GLN A 257 -4.79 -15.16 -14.38
C GLN A 257 -3.65 -14.27 -13.89
N TRP A 258 -3.74 -13.76 -12.67
CA TRP A 258 -2.68 -12.98 -12.01
C TRP A 258 -1.37 -13.78 -11.95
N GLY A 259 -1.41 -15.01 -11.42
CA GLY A 259 -0.23 -15.87 -11.32
C GLY A 259 0.39 -16.23 -12.68
N ALA A 260 -0.44 -16.60 -13.66
CA ALA A 260 0.03 -16.93 -15.01
C ALA A 260 0.67 -15.73 -15.72
N LEU A 261 0.05 -14.56 -15.60
CA LEU A 261 0.48 -13.33 -16.25
C LEU A 261 1.77 -12.79 -15.63
N VAL A 262 1.89 -12.81 -14.30
CA VAL A 262 3.10 -12.43 -13.59
C VAL A 262 4.28 -13.29 -14.03
N ASN A 263 4.11 -14.61 -14.10
CA ASN A 263 5.16 -15.50 -14.61
C ASN A 263 5.56 -15.13 -16.03
N THR A 264 4.60 -14.78 -16.89
CA THR A 264 4.86 -14.41 -18.29
C THR A 264 5.66 -13.10 -18.38
N VAL A 265 5.22 -12.03 -17.70
CA VAL A 265 5.89 -10.71 -17.73
C VAL A 265 7.27 -10.75 -17.04
N MET A 266 7.40 -11.52 -15.97
CA MET A 266 8.66 -11.67 -15.24
C MET A 266 9.69 -12.55 -15.95
N ASN A 267 9.24 -13.50 -16.79
CA ASN A 267 10.12 -14.30 -17.64
C ASN A 267 10.61 -13.51 -18.86
N LEU A 268 9.80 -12.58 -19.39
CA LEU A 268 10.20 -11.69 -20.50
C LEU A 268 11.26 -10.63 -20.09
N ARG A 269 11.41 -10.34 -18.80
CA ARG A 269 12.42 -9.40 -18.27
C ARG A 269 13.78 -10.05 -17.99
N VAL A 270 13.98 -11.30 -18.43
CA VAL A 270 15.23 -12.08 -18.32
C VAL A 270 15.78 -12.32 -19.73
N PRO A 271 16.97 -11.79 -20.09
CA PRO A 271 17.85 -12.47 -21.02
C PRO A 271 18.52 -13.67 -20.35
#